data_AF-A0A847DYV9-F1
#
_entry.id   AF-A0A847DYV9-F1
#
_cell.length_a   1.000
_cell.length_b   1.000
_cell.length_c   1.000
_cell.angle_alpha   90.00
_cell.angle_beta   90.00
_cell.angle_gamma   90.00
#
_symmetry.space_group_name_H-M   'P 1'
#
loop_
_entity.id
_entity.type
_entity.pdbx_description
1 polymer ?
#
loop_
_entity_poly.entity_id
_entity_poly.type
_entity_poly.pdbx_seq_one_letter_code
_entity_poly.pdbx_strand_id
1 'polypeptide(L)'
;MSFAQRRRPAAGDQRLGSRNVFVLPTRPGLLYATVVLTMLIASINYRLSLGYALSFLVAAVALVAMLQTWRNLSSLVLRSGRAEPVFAGEIAELKLVVRNPGPIERFALSFLAPGMSQPEHFDAPAGAEQSVSIAVPAMRRGWQPAPRLRIETRFPLGIWRAWSWWQPALRLLVYPQPEPPGTPLPARQASAGEGQAHGRGEQDLAALRPWQEGDSPRRVAWKAMARTATDELIVRQYEGGDFGELALDWNDLPGNWDAEQRLSRLTRWVLEADAIGVRYALRIPGATLSPDAGPAHRARCLEALATWGLDDNTPDAAAGAPRGVEERAR
;
A
#
# COMPACT_ATOMS: atom_id res chain seq x y z
N MET A 1 -30.73 -6.63 -29.16
CA MET A 1 -29.27 -6.75 -29.36
C MET A 1 -28.57 -5.84 -28.36
N SER A 2 -27.88 -6.42 -27.37
CA SER A 2 -26.85 -5.69 -26.61
C SER A 2 -25.76 -6.69 -26.28
N PHE A 3 -24.78 -6.78 -27.19
CA PHE A 3 -23.58 -7.57 -26.95
C PHE A 3 -22.76 -6.82 -25.90
N ALA A 4 -22.85 -7.29 -24.66
CA ALA A 4 -21.99 -6.86 -23.56
C ALA A 4 -20.54 -6.91 -24.04
N GLN A 5 -19.95 -5.72 -24.21
CA GLN A 5 -18.56 -5.51 -24.56
C GLN A 5 -17.70 -6.32 -23.59
N ARG A 6 -17.20 -7.47 -24.07
CA ARG A 6 -16.14 -8.22 -23.40
C ARG A 6 -14.89 -7.35 -23.45
N ARG A 7 -14.80 -6.39 -22.52
CA ARG A 7 -13.56 -5.64 -22.25
C ARG A 7 -12.46 -6.68 -22.09
N ARG A 8 -11.54 -6.69 -23.04
CA ARG A 8 -10.34 -7.53 -22.98
C ARG A 8 -9.64 -7.24 -21.64
N PRO A 9 -9.10 -8.27 -20.97
CA PRO A 9 -8.31 -8.05 -19.78
C PRO A 9 -7.19 -7.07 -20.13
N ALA A 10 -7.05 -5.99 -19.36
CA ALA A 10 -5.96 -5.03 -19.55
C ALA A 10 -4.63 -5.73 -19.19
N ALA A 11 -3.50 -5.23 -19.70
CA ALA A 11 -2.19 -5.76 -19.36
C ALA A 11 -2.04 -5.83 -17.81
N GLY A 12 -1.90 -7.04 -17.26
CA GLY A 12 -1.86 -7.30 -15.81
C GLY A 12 -3.07 -8.04 -15.22
N ASP A 13 -4.17 -8.16 -15.98
CA ASP A 13 -5.34 -8.92 -15.56
C ASP A 13 -5.11 -10.44 -15.71
N GLN A 14 -5.27 -11.20 -14.63
CA GLN A 14 -5.19 -12.66 -14.68
C GLN A 14 -6.58 -13.28 -14.59
N ARG A 15 -6.99 -13.99 -15.65
CA ARG A 15 -8.20 -14.82 -15.61
C ARG A 15 -7.87 -16.20 -15.05
N LEU A 16 -8.57 -16.58 -13.99
CA LEU A 16 -8.46 -17.91 -13.40
C LEU A 16 -9.18 -18.93 -14.27
N GLY A 17 -8.50 -20.01 -14.62
CA GLY A 17 -9.02 -21.09 -15.47
C GLY A 17 -8.45 -22.45 -15.08
N SER A 18 -8.80 -23.48 -15.86
CA SER A 18 -8.41 -24.88 -15.58
C SER A 18 -6.91 -25.13 -15.48
N ARG A 19 -6.08 -24.31 -16.14
CA ARG A 19 -4.62 -24.43 -16.10
C ARG A 19 -3.98 -23.92 -14.80
N ASN A 20 -4.68 -23.08 -14.05
CA ASN A 20 -4.08 -22.33 -12.94
C ASN A 20 -4.79 -22.59 -11.60
N VAL A 21 -5.96 -23.25 -11.63
CA VAL A 21 -6.73 -23.62 -10.44
C VAL A 21 -6.44 -25.07 -10.08
N PHE A 22 -5.89 -25.27 -8.89
CA PHE A 22 -5.62 -26.58 -8.31
C PHE A 22 -6.66 -26.92 -7.25
N VAL A 23 -7.10 -28.18 -7.17
CA VAL A 23 -8.06 -28.66 -6.19
C VAL A 23 -7.47 -29.87 -5.46
N LEU A 24 -7.43 -29.82 -4.13
CA LEU A 24 -6.97 -30.93 -3.28
C LEU A 24 -7.93 -31.15 -2.12
N PRO A 25 -7.99 -32.38 -1.57
CA PRO A 25 -8.75 -32.64 -0.35
C PRO A 25 -8.11 -31.91 0.84
N THR A 26 -8.94 -31.41 1.74
CA THR A 26 -8.51 -30.83 3.02
C THR A 26 -8.33 -31.93 4.07
N ARG A 27 -7.82 -31.58 5.27
CA ARG A 27 -7.79 -32.52 6.41
C ARG A 27 -9.20 -33.06 6.74
N PRO A 28 -10.27 -32.23 6.86
CA PRO A 28 -11.64 -32.72 6.94
C PRO A 28 -12.06 -33.59 5.75
N GLY A 29 -11.61 -33.26 4.54
CA GLY A 29 -11.93 -34.06 3.35
C GLY A 29 -11.32 -35.45 3.35
N LEU A 30 -10.10 -35.61 3.90
CA LEU A 30 -9.50 -36.92 4.11
C LEU A 30 -10.27 -37.75 5.15
N LEU A 31 -10.68 -37.14 6.26
CA LEU A 31 -11.53 -37.81 7.26
C LEU A 31 -12.87 -38.24 6.65
N TYR A 32 -13.50 -37.37 5.85
CA TYR A 32 -14.71 -37.68 5.11
C TYR A 32 -14.52 -38.90 4.21
N ALA A 33 -13.43 -38.95 3.45
CA ALA A 33 -13.11 -40.09 2.59
C ALA A 33 -12.93 -41.39 3.40
N THR A 34 -12.25 -41.33 4.56
CA THR A 34 -12.11 -42.47 5.47
C THR A 34 -13.47 -42.98 5.96
N VAL A 35 -14.39 -42.08 6.36
CA VAL A 35 -15.74 -42.47 6.81
C VAL A 35 -16.51 -43.16 5.68
N VAL A 36 -16.49 -42.59 4.47
CA VAL A 36 -17.14 -43.19 3.29
C VAL A 36 -16.57 -44.57 2.99
N LEU A 37 -15.24 -44.73 3.07
CA LEU A 37 -14.56 -46.01 2.83
C LEU A 37 -14.92 -47.06 3.89
N THR A 38 -14.89 -46.70 5.18
CA THR A 38 -15.29 -47.58 6.27
C THR A 38 -16.74 -48.03 6.12
N MET A 39 -17.62 -47.10 5.77
CA MET A 39 -19.04 -47.40 5.55
C MET A 39 -19.25 -48.32 4.35
N LEU A 40 -18.47 -48.15 3.27
CA LEU A 40 -18.49 -49.05 2.12
C LEU A 40 -18.00 -50.45 2.50
N ILE A 41 -16.89 -50.56 3.23
CA ILE A 41 -16.36 -51.84 3.72
C ILE A 41 -17.37 -52.54 4.62
N ALA A 42 -18.01 -51.81 5.54
CA ALA A 42 -19.07 -52.35 6.39
C ALA A 42 -20.25 -52.87 5.54
N SER A 43 -20.70 -52.10 4.55
CA SER A 43 -21.79 -52.49 3.64
C SER A 43 -21.45 -53.76 2.84
N ILE A 44 -20.18 -53.89 2.42
CA ILE A 44 -19.66 -55.10 1.76
C ILE A 44 -19.67 -56.29 2.70
N ASN A 45 -19.16 -56.11 3.92
CA ASN A 45 -19.04 -57.18 4.91
C ASN A 45 -20.42 -57.73 5.31
N TYR A 46 -21.37 -56.83 5.62
CA TYR A 46 -22.72 -57.18 6.07
C TYR A 46 -23.73 -57.40 4.95
N ARG A 47 -23.31 -57.29 3.67
CA ARG A 47 -24.18 -57.41 2.48
C ARG A 47 -25.44 -56.52 2.56
N LEU A 48 -25.31 -55.34 3.16
CA LEU A 48 -26.42 -54.42 3.38
C LEU A 48 -26.66 -53.55 2.13
N SER A 49 -27.71 -53.85 1.36
CA SER A 49 -28.06 -53.13 0.13
C SER A 49 -28.24 -51.61 0.35
N LEU A 50 -28.90 -51.23 1.45
CA LEU A 50 -29.10 -49.82 1.84
C LEU A 50 -27.77 -49.11 2.17
N GLY A 51 -26.81 -49.84 2.72
CA GLY A 51 -25.48 -49.31 3.06
C GLY A 51 -24.72 -48.84 1.82
N TYR A 52 -24.76 -49.61 0.72
CA TYR A 52 -24.19 -49.20 -0.56
C TYR A 52 -24.82 -47.91 -1.09
N ALA A 53 -26.15 -47.84 -1.07
CA ALA A 53 -26.87 -46.67 -1.57
C ALA A 53 -26.45 -45.39 -0.82
N LEU A 54 -26.35 -45.46 0.51
CA LEU A 54 -25.92 -44.32 1.32
C LEU A 54 -24.43 -44.00 1.11
N SER A 55 -23.55 -45.00 1.00
CA SER A 55 -22.11 -44.77 0.75
C SER A 55 -21.88 -44.05 -0.59
N PHE A 56 -22.57 -44.50 -1.64
CA PHE A 56 -22.47 -43.88 -2.97
C PHE A 56 -23.12 -42.50 -3.01
N LEU A 57 -24.23 -42.28 -2.29
CA LEU A 57 -24.84 -40.96 -2.17
C LEU A 57 -23.87 -39.95 -1.53
N VAL A 58 -23.26 -40.33 -0.40
CA VAL A 58 -22.29 -39.48 0.31
C VAL A 58 -21.05 -39.25 -0.56
N ALA A 59 -20.52 -40.29 -1.22
CA ALA A 59 -19.43 -40.14 -2.18
C ALA A 59 -19.77 -39.18 -3.34
N ALA A 60 -20.99 -39.29 -3.90
CA ALA A 60 -21.47 -38.42 -4.96
C ALA A 60 -21.56 -36.95 -4.50
N VAL A 61 -21.99 -36.69 -3.26
CA VAL A 61 -21.98 -35.35 -2.67
C VAL A 61 -20.56 -34.77 -2.63
N ALA A 62 -19.55 -35.56 -2.27
CA ALA A 62 -18.16 -35.09 -2.30
C ALA A 62 -17.68 -34.75 -3.72
N LEU A 63 -18.04 -35.54 -4.74
CA LEU A 63 -17.69 -35.25 -6.14
C LEU A 63 -18.38 -33.98 -6.65
N VAL A 64 -19.66 -33.80 -6.33
CA VAL A 64 -20.41 -32.58 -6.68
C VAL A 64 -19.84 -31.37 -5.93
N ALA A 65 -19.43 -31.53 -4.67
CA ALA A 65 -18.75 -30.49 -3.91
C ALA A 65 -17.40 -30.12 -4.54
N MET A 66 -16.62 -31.09 -5.04
CA MET A 66 -15.37 -30.82 -5.75
C MET A 66 -15.60 -29.91 -6.97
N LEU A 67 -16.62 -30.23 -7.78
CA LEU A 67 -16.97 -29.43 -8.95
C LEU A 67 -17.43 -28.03 -8.55
N GLN A 68 -18.21 -27.89 -7.48
CA GLN A 68 -18.61 -26.59 -6.95
C GLN A 68 -17.41 -25.78 -6.45
N THR A 69 -16.48 -26.38 -5.72
CA THR A 69 -15.26 -25.74 -5.23
C THR A 69 -14.38 -25.25 -6.38
N TRP A 70 -14.18 -26.09 -7.42
CA TRP A 70 -13.48 -25.67 -8.63
C TRP A 70 -14.19 -24.53 -9.34
N ARG A 71 -15.51 -24.67 -9.55
CA ARG A 71 -16.32 -23.63 -10.20
C ARG A 71 -16.20 -22.33 -9.44
N ASN A 72 -16.32 -22.33 -8.12
CA ASN A 72 -16.31 -21.16 -7.24
C ASN A 72 -15.09 -20.24 -7.46
N LEU A 73 -13.91 -20.83 -7.73
CA LEU A 73 -12.69 -20.07 -8.01
C LEU A 73 -12.47 -19.82 -9.51
N SER A 74 -12.86 -20.76 -10.37
CA SER A 74 -12.68 -20.64 -11.81
C SER A 74 -13.42 -19.44 -12.39
N SER A 75 -12.92 -18.90 -13.50
CA SER A 75 -13.49 -17.79 -14.28
C SER A 75 -13.49 -16.40 -13.63
N LEU A 76 -13.01 -16.27 -12.40
CA LEU A 76 -12.69 -14.96 -11.81
C LEU A 76 -11.59 -14.26 -12.60
N VAL A 77 -11.68 -12.94 -12.70
CA VAL A 77 -10.64 -12.08 -13.29
C VAL A 77 -10.08 -11.20 -12.20
N LEU A 78 -8.79 -11.38 -11.92
CA LEU A 78 -8.06 -10.62 -10.92
C LEU A 78 -7.35 -9.45 -11.59
N ARG A 79 -7.49 -8.25 -11.02
CA ARG A 79 -6.88 -7.02 -11.53
C ARG A 79 -6.13 -6.30 -10.42
N SER A 80 -4.98 -5.72 -10.78
CA SER A 80 -4.26 -4.81 -9.91
C SER A 80 -5.07 -3.52 -9.73
N GLY A 81 -5.35 -3.15 -8.48
CA GLY A 81 -5.93 -1.85 -8.16
C GLY A 81 -4.83 -0.82 -7.91
N ARG A 82 -4.77 -0.30 -6.68
CA ARG A 82 -3.82 0.75 -6.28
C ARG A 82 -3.12 0.39 -4.98
N ALA A 83 -1.89 0.87 -4.83
CA ALA A 83 -1.15 0.86 -3.58
C ALA A 83 -0.88 2.30 -3.18
N GLU A 84 -1.14 2.64 -1.92
CA GLU A 84 -0.73 3.93 -1.38
C GLU A 84 0.70 3.80 -0.82
N PRO A 85 1.59 4.79 -1.05
CA PRO A 85 2.93 4.76 -0.50
C PRO A 85 2.92 4.76 1.03
N VAL A 86 3.81 3.99 1.65
CA VAL A 86 3.95 3.88 3.11
C VAL A 86 5.41 4.03 3.53
N PHE A 87 5.68 4.23 4.82
CA PHE A 87 7.04 4.26 5.32
C PHE A 87 7.57 2.85 5.61
N ALA A 88 8.89 2.67 5.53
CA ALA A 88 9.52 1.41 5.87
C ALA A 88 9.24 1.05 7.34
N GLY A 89 8.85 -0.20 7.56
CA GLY A 89 8.40 -0.70 8.86
C GLY A 89 6.87 -0.69 9.04
N GLU A 90 6.12 -0.03 8.16
CA GLU A 90 4.66 0.02 8.22
C GLU A 90 4.00 -1.13 7.42
N ILE A 91 2.67 -1.20 7.54
CA ILE A 91 1.82 -2.11 6.79
C ILE A 91 1.20 -1.35 5.61
N ALA A 92 1.49 -1.81 4.39
CA ALA A 92 0.91 -1.26 3.17
C ALA A 92 -0.45 -1.89 2.87
N GLU A 93 -1.44 -1.07 2.53
CA GLU A 93 -2.72 -1.54 2.00
C GLU A 93 -2.68 -1.61 0.47
N LEU A 94 -2.77 -2.83 -0.07
CA LEU A 94 -2.89 -3.07 -1.50
C LEU A 94 -4.36 -3.27 -1.85
N LYS A 95 -4.93 -2.34 -2.61
CA LYS A 95 -6.30 -2.46 -3.15
C LYS A 95 -6.25 -3.32 -4.41
N LEU A 96 -6.94 -4.45 -4.40
CA LEU A 96 -7.07 -5.41 -5.49
C LEU A 96 -8.52 -5.42 -5.98
N VAL A 97 -8.72 -5.73 -7.26
CA VAL A 97 -10.07 -5.82 -7.84
C VAL A 97 -10.31 -7.23 -8.33
N VAL A 98 -11.39 -7.84 -7.85
CA VAL A 98 -11.86 -9.16 -8.27
C VAL A 98 -13.14 -9.00 -9.05
N ARG A 99 -13.10 -9.34 -10.34
CA ARG A 99 -14.26 -9.34 -11.21
C ARG A 99 -14.82 -10.75 -11.34
N ASN A 100 -16.10 -10.90 -11.05
CA ASN A 100 -16.86 -12.10 -11.33
C ASN A 100 -17.74 -11.88 -12.57
N PRO A 101 -17.31 -12.31 -13.77
CA PRO A 101 -18.09 -12.13 -14.98
C PRO A 101 -19.28 -13.10 -15.08
N GLY A 102 -19.37 -14.08 -14.18
CA GLY A 102 -20.40 -15.12 -14.21
C GLY A 102 -21.70 -14.68 -13.53
N PRO A 103 -22.82 -15.37 -13.83
CA PRO A 103 -24.12 -15.11 -13.21
C PRO A 103 -24.28 -15.72 -11.81
N ILE A 104 -23.26 -16.44 -11.30
CA ILE A 104 -23.29 -17.12 -10.01
C ILE A 104 -22.33 -16.40 -9.07
N GLU A 105 -22.79 -16.10 -7.86
CA GLU A 105 -21.99 -15.51 -6.78
C GLU A 105 -20.89 -16.48 -6.32
N ARG A 106 -19.73 -15.93 -5.93
CA ARG A 106 -18.62 -16.72 -5.40
C ARG A 106 -18.46 -16.43 -3.93
N PHE A 107 -18.39 -17.47 -3.11
CA PHE A 107 -18.38 -17.33 -1.66
C PHE A 107 -17.07 -17.81 -1.04
N ALA A 108 -16.77 -17.30 0.14
CA ALA A 108 -15.63 -17.70 0.96
C ALA A 108 -14.34 -17.77 0.14
N LEU A 109 -14.07 -16.72 -0.62
CA LEU A 109 -12.79 -16.49 -1.26
C LEU A 109 -11.85 -15.87 -0.22
N SER A 110 -10.56 -16.17 -0.32
CA SER A 110 -9.58 -15.47 0.48
C SER A 110 -8.28 -15.23 -0.26
N PHE A 111 -7.63 -14.10 0.06
CA PHE A 111 -6.27 -13.80 -0.37
C PHE A 111 -5.28 -14.09 0.74
N LEU A 112 -4.15 -14.68 0.35
CA LEU A 112 -3.01 -14.93 1.21
C LEU A 112 -1.73 -14.41 0.55
N ALA A 113 -0.88 -13.73 1.32
CA ALA A 113 0.39 -13.17 0.90
C ALA A 113 1.45 -13.51 1.96
N PRO A 114 2.74 -13.58 1.58
CA PRO A 114 3.82 -13.63 2.55
C PRO A 114 3.74 -12.46 3.52
N GLY A 115 3.87 -12.74 4.82
CA GLY A 115 3.87 -11.71 5.87
C GLY A 115 2.49 -11.25 6.35
N MET A 116 1.39 -11.71 5.74
CA MET A 116 0.05 -11.46 6.30
C MET A 116 -0.17 -12.27 7.58
N SER A 117 -0.72 -11.61 8.61
CA SER A 117 -1.08 -12.25 9.87
C SER A 117 -2.30 -13.16 9.73
N GLN A 118 -3.27 -12.76 8.91
CA GLN A 118 -4.50 -13.52 8.62
C GLN A 118 -4.86 -13.41 7.14
N PRO A 119 -5.54 -14.42 6.56
CA PRO A 119 -6.08 -14.32 5.21
C PRO A 119 -7.22 -13.30 5.16
N GLU A 120 -7.25 -12.50 4.10
CA GLU A 120 -8.35 -11.56 3.86
C GLU A 120 -9.50 -12.30 3.17
N HIS A 121 -10.69 -12.30 3.79
CA HIS A 121 -11.85 -13.04 3.30
C HIS A 121 -12.86 -12.13 2.62
N PHE A 122 -13.43 -12.58 1.51
CA PHE A 122 -14.42 -11.82 0.77
C PHE A 122 -15.30 -12.74 -0.09
N ASP A 123 -16.42 -12.19 -0.52
CA ASP A 123 -17.31 -12.79 -1.50
C ASP A 123 -17.30 -11.95 -2.78
N ALA A 124 -17.53 -12.58 -3.94
CA ALA A 124 -17.60 -11.91 -5.23
C ALA A 124 -19.03 -12.01 -5.80
N PRO A 125 -19.81 -10.91 -5.79
CA PRO A 125 -21.18 -10.92 -6.30
C PRO A 125 -21.25 -11.28 -7.79
N ALA A 126 -22.40 -11.76 -8.25
CA ALA A 126 -22.61 -12.14 -9.64
C ALA A 126 -22.55 -10.92 -10.57
N GLY A 127 -21.81 -11.04 -11.68
CA GLY A 127 -21.69 -9.98 -12.68
C GLY A 127 -20.99 -8.69 -12.21
N ALA A 128 -20.42 -8.67 -11.00
CA ALA A 128 -19.89 -7.47 -10.37
C ALA A 128 -18.36 -7.48 -10.26
N GLU A 129 -17.82 -6.30 -9.93
CA GLU A 129 -16.44 -6.12 -9.46
C GLU A 129 -16.46 -5.82 -7.97
N GLN A 130 -15.61 -6.52 -7.21
CA GLN A 130 -15.40 -6.32 -5.79
C GLN A 130 -13.98 -5.77 -5.57
N SER A 131 -13.85 -4.71 -4.78
CA SER A 131 -12.56 -4.22 -4.32
C SER A 131 -12.22 -4.87 -2.97
N VAL A 132 -10.99 -5.36 -2.84
CA VAL A 132 -10.49 -6.05 -1.65
C VAL A 132 -9.15 -5.42 -1.26
N SER A 133 -9.03 -4.95 -0.03
CA SER A 133 -7.78 -4.40 0.51
C SER A 133 -7.04 -5.49 1.26
N ILE A 134 -5.77 -5.72 0.93
CA ILE A 134 -4.90 -6.63 1.70
C ILE A 134 -3.80 -5.85 2.39
N ALA A 135 -3.49 -6.23 3.62
CA ALA A 135 -2.44 -5.63 4.43
C ALA A 135 -1.12 -6.38 4.24
N VAL A 136 -0.07 -5.73 3.74
CA VAL A 136 1.24 -6.37 3.48
C VAL A 136 2.36 -5.60 4.18
N PRO A 137 3.26 -6.27 4.93
CA PRO A 137 4.38 -5.59 5.58
C PRO A 137 5.37 -4.99 4.55
N ALA A 138 5.71 -3.71 4.72
CA ALA A 138 6.63 -2.97 3.86
C ALA A 138 7.95 -2.70 4.59
N MET A 139 8.91 -3.63 4.49
CA MET A 139 10.11 -3.61 5.35
C MET A 139 11.31 -2.85 4.77
N ARG A 140 11.37 -2.65 3.44
CA ARG A 140 12.51 -2.03 2.76
C ARG A 140 12.03 -0.80 1.98
N ARG A 141 12.82 0.28 1.93
CA ARG A 141 12.45 1.43 1.09
C ARG A 141 12.58 1.11 -0.41
N GLY A 142 12.02 1.99 -1.23
CA GLY A 142 12.12 1.97 -2.68
C GLY A 142 10.89 1.38 -3.36
N TRP A 143 10.99 1.22 -4.68
CA TRP A 143 9.95 0.59 -5.48
C TRP A 143 10.01 -0.92 -5.33
N GLN A 144 8.99 -1.50 -4.70
CA GLN A 144 8.86 -2.94 -4.55
C GLN A 144 7.73 -3.49 -5.43
N PRO A 145 7.93 -4.63 -6.12
CA PRO A 145 6.81 -5.31 -6.77
C PRO A 145 5.84 -5.83 -5.71
N ALA A 146 4.55 -5.84 -6.03
CA ALA A 146 3.56 -6.50 -5.18
C ALA A 146 3.91 -7.98 -4.98
N PRO A 147 3.72 -8.52 -3.76
CA PRO A 147 4.05 -9.91 -3.49
C PRO A 147 3.15 -10.85 -4.30
N ARG A 148 3.63 -12.07 -4.51
CA ARG A 148 2.82 -13.13 -5.10
C ARG A 148 1.72 -13.55 -4.13
N LEU A 149 0.48 -13.45 -4.57
CA LEU A 149 -0.73 -13.75 -3.81
C LEU A 149 -1.25 -15.15 -4.15
N ARG A 150 -1.74 -15.86 -3.13
CA ARG A 150 -2.59 -17.04 -3.30
C ARG A 150 -4.03 -16.62 -3.10
N ILE A 151 -4.88 -16.89 -4.07
CA ILE A 151 -6.33 -16.88 -3.88
C ILE A 151 -6.79 -18.30 -3.59
N GLU A 152 -7.56 -18.52 -2.53
CA GLU A 152 -8.11 -19.84 -2.20
C GLU A 152 -9.60 -19.80 -1.83
N THR A 153 -10.23 -20.96 -1.88
CA THR A 153 -11.59 -21.17 -1.37
C THR A 153 -11.77 -22.60 -0.90
N ARG A 154 -12.63 -22.77 0.11
CA ARG A 154 -13.05 -24.07 0.64
C ARG A 154 -14.57 -24.28 0.55
N PHE A 155 -15.28 -23.35 -0.09
CA PHE A 155 -16.70 -23.46 -0.33
C PHE A 155 -17.02 -24.67 -1.23
N PRO A 156 -18.14 -25.41 -1.03
CA PRO A 156 -19.15 -25.19 0.01
C PRO A 156 -18.91 -25.94 1.32
N LEU A 157 -18.47 -27.21 1.26
CA LEU A 157 -18.46 -28.11 2.42
C LEU A 157 -17.14 -28.15 3.20
N GLY A 158 -16.09 -27.45 2.73
CA GLY A 158 -14.77 -27.51 3.35
C GLY A 158 -13.99 -28.81 3.08
N ILE A 159 -14.56 -29.78 2.37
CA ILE A 159 -13.95 -31.07 1.99
C ILE A 159 -12.80 -30.86 0.99
N TRP A 160 -12.96 -29.90 0.08
CA TRP A 160 -11.99 -29.56 -0.96
C TRP A 160 -11.45 -28.16 -0.73
N ARG A 161 -10.20 -27.93 -1.14
CA ARG A 161 -9.61 -26.60 -1.23
C ARG A 161 -9.19 -26.36 -2.68
N ALA A 162 -9.74 -25.31 -3.28
CA ALA A 162 -9.25 -24.78 -4.56
C ALA A 162 -8.34 -23.59 -4.30
N TRP A 163 -7.23 -23.48 -5.03
CA TRP A 163 -6.39 -22.28 -5.00
C TRP A 163 -5.72 -22.00 -6.35
N SER A 164 -5.30 -20.75 -6.52
CA SER A 164 -4.48 -20.28 -7.64
C SER A 164 -3.46 -19.26 -7.14
N TRP A 165 -2.36 -19.13 -7.88
CA TRP A 165 -1.37 -18.10 -7.66
C TRP A 165 -1.55 -16.94 -8.65
N TRP A 166 -1.36 -15.73 -8.15
CA TRP A 166 -1.40 -14.50 -8.93
C TRP A 166 -0.35 -13.52 -8.41
N GLN A 167 0.38 -12.86 -9.31
CA GLN A 167 1.24 -11.73 -8.95
C GLN A 167 0.64 -10.46 -9.57
N PRO A 168 0.13 -9.52 -8.77
CA PRO A 168 -0.40 -8.26 -9.29
C PRO A 168 0.71 -7.48 -10.00
N ALA A 169 0.40 -6.91 -11.16
CA ALA A 169 1.29 -5.99 -11.88
C ALA A 169 1.26 -4.59 -11.24
N LEU A 170 1.56 -4.52 -9.94
CA LEU A 170 1.52 -3.33 -9.11
C LEU A 170 2.88 -3.12 -8.47
N ARG A 171 3.32 -1.87 -8.35
CA ARG A 171 4.52 -1.49 -7.60
C ARG A 171 4.08 -0.64 -6.40
N LEU A 172 4.64 -0.95 -5.24
CA LEU A 172 4.48 -0.19 -4.00
C LEU A 172 5.72 0.68 -3.81
N LEU A 173 5.53 1.98 -3.63
CA LEU A 173 6.59 2.88 -3.22
C LEU A 173 6.67 2.88 -1.69
N VAL A 174 7.82 2.53 -1.14
CA VAL A 174 8.07 2.55 0.30
C VAL A 174 9.07 3.65 0.62
N TYR A 175 8.68 4.62 1.42
CA TYR A 175 9.56 5.70 1.86
C TYR A 175 10.53 5.21 2.95
N PRO A 176 11.70 5.86 3.13
CA PRO A 176 12.55 5.57 4.28
C PRO A 176 11.80 5.82 5.59
N GLN A 177 12.11 5.06 6.64
CA GLN A 177 11.49 5.29 7.95
C GLN A 177 11.95 6.64 8.51
N PRO A 178 11.05 7.57 8.87
CA PRO A 178 11.46 8.84 9.48
C PRO A 178 12.06 8.60 10.86
N GLU A 179 13.09 9.37 11.19
CA GLU A 179 13.66 9.37 12.54
C GLU A 179 12.64 9.86 13.59
N PRO A 180 12.70 9.37 14.85
CA PRO A 180 11.91 9.95 15.93
C PRO A 180 12.11 11.48 16.07
N PRO A 181 11.09 12.21 16.57
CA PRO A 181 11.22 13.64 16.82
C PRO A 181 12.37 13.94 17.78
N GLY A 182 13.18 14.96 17.48
CA GLY A 182 14.24 15.39 18.41
C GLY A 182 15.10 16.55 17.93
N THR A 183 15.65 16.48 16.72
CA THR A 183 16.49 17.57 16.18
C THR A 183 15.61 18.61 15.48
N PRO A 184 15.83 19.92 15.63
CA PRO A 184 15.07 20.90 14.86
C PRO A 184 15.37 20.84 13.36
N LEU A 185 14.58 21.55 12.56
CA LEU A 185 14.92 21.85 11.17
C LEU A 185 16.21 22.69 11.11
N PRO A 186 17.02 22.57 10.04
CA PRO A 186 18.17 23.44 9.85
C PRO A 186 17.72 24.90 9.74
N ALA A 187 18.64 25.83 10.07
CA ALA A 187 18.36 27.25 9.96
C ALA A 187 18.07 27.63 8.50
N ARG A 188 17.11 28.53 8.30
CA ARG A 188 16.78 29.06 6.97
C ARG A 188 17.95 29.88 6.46
N GLN A 189 18.34 29.65 5.21
CA GLN A 189 19.34 30.49 4.55
C GLN A 189 18.61 31.71 4.01
N ALA A 190 19.07 32.91 4.34
CA ALA A 190 18.59 34.11 3.67
C ALA A 190 19.01 34.02 2.20
N SER A 191 18.07 34.17 1.27
CA SER A 191 18.35 34.20 -0.15
C SER A 191 19.43 35.25 -0.41
N ALA A 192 20.52 34.86 -1.07
CA ALA A 192 21.58 35.78 -1.48
C ALA A 192 21.08 36.64 -2.65
N GLY A 193 20.19 37.58 -2.33
CA GLY A 193 19.60 38.56 -3.23
C GLY A 193 19.27 39.80 -2.41
N GLU A 194 20.23 40.72 -2.36
CA GLU A 194 20.15 42.08 -1.80
C GLU A 194 19.76 42.23 -0.31
N GLY A 195 20.78 42.41 0.52
CA GLY A 195 20.61 42.96 1.87
C GLY A 195 21.41 42.23 2.95
N GLN A 196 22.74 42.38 2.92
CA GLN A 196 23.55 42.13 4.12
C GLN A 196 23.15 43.14 5.21
N ALA A 197 22.18 42.79 6.05
CA ALA A 197 21.99 43.44 7.34
C ALA A 197 22.67 42.57 8.40
N HIS A 198 23.96 42.82 8.61
CA HIS A 198 24.61 42.49 9.87
C HIS A 198 23.91 43.31 10.97
N GLY A 199 23.12 42.65 11.80
CA GLY A 199 22.40 43.30 12.90
C GLY A 199 22.10 42.31 14.01
N ARG A 200 23.11 42.06 14.87
CA ARG A 200 22.84 41.62 16.23
C ARG A 200 22.04 42.72 16.93
N GLY A 201 20.82 42.41 17.34
CA GLY A 201 20.07 43.20 18.30
C GLY A 201 18.78 43.79 17.75
N GLU A 202 17.71 43.59 18.53
CA GLU A 202 16.56 44.47 18.63
C GLU A 202 15.42 44.34 17.60
N GLN A 203 14.49 43.43 17.93
CA GLN A 203 13.04 43.64 17.96
C GLN A 203 12.38 44.34 16.75
N ASP A 204 11.74 43.52 15.92
CA ASP A 204 10.35 43.74 15.45
C ASP A 204 10.03 45.15 14.91
N LEU A 205 10.76 45.59 13.87
CA LEU A 205 10.34 46.72 13.03
C LEU A 205 9.29 46.23 12.02
N ALA A 206 8.10 45.89 12.51
CA ALA A 206 6.93 45.80 11.66
C ALA A 206 6.56 47.23 11.22
N ALA A 207 6.60 47.51 9.92
CA ALA A 207 6.15 48.78 9.37
C ALA A 207 4.66 48.99 9.73
N LEU A 208 4.40 50.03 10.51
CA LEU A 208 3.06 50.42 10.94
C LEU A 208 2.50 51.39 9.90
N ARG A 209 1.40 51.02 9.24
CA ARG A 209 0.72 51.86 8.24
C ARG A 209 -0.67 52.27 8.75
N PRO A 210 -1.12 53.51 8.48
CA PRO A 210 -2.51 53.89 8.70
C PRO A 210 -3.48 53.01 7.89
N TRP A 211 -4.56 52.57 8.54
CA TRP A 211 -5.61 51.72 8.00
C TRP A 211 -6.28 52.37 6.79
N GLN A 212 -6.54 51.57 5.75
CA GLN A 212 -7.29 52.00 4.58
C GLN A 212 -8.55 51.15 4.42
N GLU A 213 -9.60 51.76 3.85
CA GLU A 213 -10.83 51.05 3.49
C GLU A 213 -10.52 49.87 2.55
N GLY A 214 -10.67 48.66 3.08
CA GLY A 214 -10.29 47.40 2.41
C GLY A 214 -9.51 46.44 3.32
N ASP A 215 -8.90 46.94 4.41
CA ASP A 215 -8.15 46.11 5.35
C ASP A 215 -9.04 45.39 6.36
N SER A 216 -8.79 44.08 6.55
CA SER A 216 -9.54 43.25 7.50
C SER A 216 -9.37 43.75 8.95
N PRO A 217 -10.47 43.95 9.70
CA PRO A 217 -10.42 44.46 11.09
C PRO A 217 -9.68 43.54 12.07
N ARG A 218 -9.36 42.29 11.67
CA ARG A 218 -8.51 41.37 12.45
C ARG A 218 -7.02 41.73 12.45
N ARG A 219 -6.56 42.63 11.57
CA ARG A 219 -5.15 43.04 11.43
C ARG A 219 -4.79 44.33 12.19
N VAL A 220 -5.74 44.86 12.96
CA VAL A 220 -5.54 46.07 13.78
C VAL A 220 -4.59 45.77 14.93
N ALA A 221 -3.50 46.52 15.00
CA ALA A 221 -2.48 46.39 16.04
C ALA A 221 -2.91 47.16 17.30
N TRP A 222 -3.92 46.67 18.01
CA TRP A 222 -4.49 47.29 19.22
C TRP A 222 -3.44 47.69 20.27
N LYS A 223 -2.37 46.88 20.39
CA LYS A 223 -1.27 47.09 21.35
C LYS A 223 -0.30 48.21 20.97
N ALA A 224 -0.25 48.59 19.68
CA ALA A 224 0.51 49.73 19.19
C ALA A 224 -0.31 51.03 19.34
N MET A 225 -1.61 51.00 19.05
CA MET A 225 -2.50 52.16 19.24
C MET A 225 -2.54 52.67 20.69
N ALA A 226 -2.56 51.75 21.67
CA ALA A 226 -2.58 52.11 23.09
C ALA A 226 -1.31 52.86 23.57
N ARG A 227 -0.22 52.82 22.80
CA ARG A 227 1.07 53.42 23.19
C ARG A 227 1.31 54.80 22.55
N THR A 228 0.64 55.07 21.43
CA THR A 228 0.88 56.28 20.61
C THR A 228 -0.22 57.33 20.75
N ALA A 229 -1.29 57.07 21.51
CA ALA A 229 -2.38 58.02 21.81
C ALA A 229 -2.89 58.78 20.56
N THR A 230 -3.02 58.08 19.43
CA THR A 230 -3.48 58.63 18.16
C THR A 230 -4.75 57.88 17.75
N ASP A 231 -5.76 58.62 17.26
CA ASP A 231 -7.10 58.11 16.91
C ASP A 231 -7.15 57.44 15.51
N GLU A 232 -5.97 57.19 14.91
CA GLU A 232 -5.84 56.54 13.61
C GLU A 232 -5.62 55.04 13.77
N LEU A 233 -6.46 54.24 13.12
CA LEU A 233 -6.33 52.78 13.09
C LEU A 233 -4.98 52.40 12.43
N ILE A 234 -4.12 51.68 13.15
CA ILE A 234 -2.83 51.22 12.64
C ILE A 234 -2.91 49.73 12.31
N VAL A 235 -2.55 49.36 11.08
CA VAL A 235 -2.53 47.97 10.60
C VAL A 235 -1.11 47.45 10.60
N ARG A 236 -0.92 46.24 11.14
CA ARG A 236 0.36 45.52 11.06
C ARG A 236 0.49 44.98 9.63
N GLN A 237 1.33 45.61 8.81
CA GLN A 237 1.62 45.14 7.47
C GLN A 237 2.63 43.99 7.60
N TYR A 238 2.19 42.76 7.29
CA TYR A 238 3.13 41.71 6.95
C TYR A 238 3.50 41.96 5.49
N GLU A 239 4.59 42.69 5.25
CA GLU A 239 5.26 42.58 3.96
C GLU A 239 5.58 41.11 3.73
N GLY A 240 5.37 40.63 2.50
CA GLY A 240 5.76 39.30 2.05
C GLY A 240 7.27 39.17 2.09
N GLY A 241 7.82 39.06 3.30
CA GLY A 241 9.22 38.80 3.54
C GLY A 241 9.54 37.46 2.89
N ASP A 242 10.54 37.49 2.02
CA ASP A 242 11.19 36.32 1.46
C ASP A 242 11.56 35.40 2.63
N PHE A 243 10.70 34.42 2.90
CA PHE A 243 10.94 33.45 3.95
C PHE A 243 12.14 32.64 3.46
N GLY A 244 13.32 32.95 4.00
CA GLY A 244 14.58 32.31 3.60
C GLY A 244 14.43 30.82 3.30
N GLU A 245 15.03 30.41 2.19
CA GLU A 245 14.88 29.06 1.66
C GLU A 245 15.45 28.04 2.64
N LEU A 246 14.66 27.01 2.95
CA LEU A 246 15.14 25.88 3.76
C LEU A 246 15.87 24.89 2.85
N ALA A 247 17.20 24.79 3.00
CA ALA A 247 17.98 23.78 2.29
C ALA A 247 18.12 22.52 3.16
N LEU A 248 17.60 21.39 2.68
CA LEU A 248 17.81 20.07 3.27
C LEU A 248 18.94 19.39 2.49
N ASP A 249 20.18 19.53 2.97
CA ASP A 249 21.36 18.99 2.30
C ASP A 249 21.91 17.74 2.99
N TRP A 250 22.23 16.73 2.18
CA TRP A 250 22.90 15.51 2.61
C TRP A 250 24.29 15.77 3.22
N ASN A 251 25.00 16.78 2.75
CA ASN A 251 26.36 17.09 3.18
C ASN A 251 26.41 17.82 4.52
N ASP A 252 25.30 18.43 4.96
CA ASP A 252 25.18 19.08 6.26
C ASP A 252 25.00 18.06 7.41
N LEU A 253 24.78 16.79 7.06
CA LEU A 253 24.61 15.70 8.02
C LEU A 253 25.96 15.17 8.51
N PRO A 254 26.05 14.65 9.75
CA PRO A 254 27.31 14.14 10.29
C PRO A 254 27.97 13.09 9.39
N GLY A 255 29.26 13.30 9.12
CA GLY A 255 30.07 12.44 8.24
C GLY A 255 30.15 10.98 8.70
N ASN A 256 29.98 10.71 9.99
CA ASN A 256 30.06 9.38 10.61
C ASN A 256 28.77 8.56 10.53
N TRP A 257 27.68 9.10 9.98
CA TRP A 257 26.42 8.38 9.82
C TRP A 257 26.41 7.50 8.60
N ASP A 258 25.71 6.38 8.71
CA ASP A 258 25.38 5.54 7.57
C ASP A 258 24.37 6.24 6.65
N ALA A 259 24.21 5.70 5.43
CA ALA A 259 23.30 6.27 4.46
C ALA A 259 21.83 6.22 4.91
N GLU A 260 21.44 5.17 5.64
CA GLU A 260 20.06 4.99 6.12
C GLU A 260 19.66 6.06 7.14
N GLN A 261 20.51 6.33 8.12
CA GLN A 261 20.33 7.38 9.12
C GLN A 261 20.18 8.74 8.46
N ARG A 262 20.98 9.03 7.44
CA ARG A 262 20.86 10.29 6.68
C ARG A 262 19.53 10.38 5.95
N LEU A 263 19.11 9.31 5.29
CA LEU A 263 17.79 9.26 4.64
C LEU A 263 16.66 9.43 5.66
N SER A 264 16.69 8.73 6.78
CA SER A 264 15.70 8.85 7.87
C SER A 264 15.60 10.28 8.41
N ARG A 265 16.73 10.96 8.59
CA ARG A 265 16.78 12.38 9.00
C ARG A 265 16.16 13.29 7.95
N LEU A 266 16.55 13.14 6.68
CA LEU A 266 16.03 13.95 5.58
C LEU A 266 14.53 13.72 5.38
N THR A 267 14.06 12.47 5.44
CA THR A 267 12.64 12.13 5.38
C THR A 267 11.87 12.87 6.47
N ARG A 268 12.35 12.82 7.72
CA ARG A 268 11.71 13.55 8.82
C ARG A 268 11.67 15.06 8.57
N TRP A 269 12.78 15.66 8.15
CA TRP A 269 12.81 17.10 7.85
C TRP A 269 11.90 17.51 6.68
N VAL A 270 11.74 16.67 5.65
CA VAL A 270 10.78 16.89 4.56
C VAL A 270 9.34 16.90 5.11
N LEU A 271 9.01 15.97 6.00
CA LEU A 271 7.68 15.91 6.63
C LEU A 271 7.42 17.11 7.54
N GLU A 272 8.39 17.52 8.35
CA GLU A 272 8.30 18.69 9.22
C GLU A 272 8.19 20.00 8.41
N ALA A 273 8.97 20.14 7.34
CA ALA A 273 8.93 21.32 6.47
C ALA A 273 7.58 21.45 5.74
N ASP A 274 7.03 20.33 5.24
CA ASP A 274 5.69 20.31 4.64
C ASP A 274 4.59 20.63 5.66
N ALA A 275 4.68 20.10 6.89
CA ALA A 275 3.70 20.35 7.95
C ALA A 275 3.64 21.83 8.37
N ILE A 276 4.76 22.55 8.31
CA ILE A 276 4.85 23.98 8.61
C ILE A 276 4.52 24.83 7.36
N GLY A 277 4.41 24.22 6.18
CA GLY A 277 4.04 24.89 4.93
C GLY A 277 5.12 25.80 4.36
N VAL A 278 6.39 25.51 4.63
CA VAL A 278 7.53 26.31 4.13
C VAL A 278 8.03 25.78 2.79
N ARG A 279 8.70 26.64 2.00
CA ARG A 279 9.42 26.21 0.80
C ARG A 279 10.77 25.63 1.18
N TYR A 280 11.10 24.48 0.61
CA TYR A 280 12.37 23.80 0.90
C TYR A 280 12.97 23.13 -0.34
N ALA A 281 14.30 23.13 -0.42
CA ALA A 281 15.06 22.36 -1.41
C ALA A 281 15.59 21.08 -0.79
N LEU A 282 15.69 20.02 -1.59
CA LEU A 282 16.30 18.75 -1.18
C LEU A 282 17.54 18.49 -2.04
N ARG A 283 18.69 18.31 -1.40
CA ARG A 283 19.96 17.98 -2.04
C ARG A 283 20.45 16.64 -1.52
N ILE A 284 20.46 15.63 -2.38
CA ILE A 284 21.03 14.32 -2.12
C ILE A 284 22.08 13.99 -3.19
N PRO A 285 23.05 13.10 -2.93
CA PRO A 285 24.06 12.75 -3.92
C PRO A 285 23.39 12.24 -5.20
N GLY A 286 23.64 12.88 -6.34
CA GLY A 286 23.04 12.51 -7.63
C GLY A 286 21.66 13.09 -7.94
N ALA A 287 20.98 13.77 -6.99
CA ALA A 287 19.71 14.45 -7.27
C ALA A 287 19.56 15.75 -6.47
N THR A 288 19.18 16.83 -7.15
CA THR A 288 18.88 18.12 -6.52
C THR A 288 17.49 18.58 -6.94
N LEU A 289 16.61 18.80 -5.96
CA LEU A 289 15.27 19.32 -6.16
C LEU A 289 15.24 20.78 -5.69
N SER A 290 14.84 21.66 -6.60
CA SER A 290 14.72 23.11 -6.35
C SER A 290 13.70 23.42 -5.24
N PRO A 291 13.81 24.61 -4.59
CA PRO A 291 12.88 25.03 -3.56
C PRO A 291 11.44 25.14 -4.06
N ASP A 292 10.57 24.30 -3.52
CA ASP A 292 9.13 24.31 -3.80
C ASP A 292 8.35 23.95 -2.53
N ALA A 293 7.02 23.99 -2.58
CA ALA A 293 6.15 23.66 -1.45
C ALA A 293 4.92 22.83 -1.88
N GLY A 294 4.33 22.17 -0.89
CA GLY A 294 3.05 21.47 -1.02
C GLY A 294 3.17 19.98 -1.34
N PRO A 295 2.01 19.30 -1.45
CA PRO A 295 1.94 17.84 -1.44
C PRO A 295 2.69 17.16 -2.60
N ALA A 296 2.71 17.79 -3.78
CA ALA A 296 3.41 17.27 -4.96
C ALA A 296 4.93 17.33 -4.78
N HIS A 297 5.45 18.42 -4.22
CA HIS A 297 6.88 18.54 -3.91
C HIS A 297 7.29 17.57 -2.82
N ARG A 298 6.49 17.44 -1.76
CA ARG A 298 6.70 16.41 -0.72
C ARG A 298 6.81 15.02 -1.31
N ALA A 299 5.87 14.63 -2.17
CA ALA A 299 5.87 13.31 -2.79
C ALA A 299 7.14 13.08 -3.63
N ARG A 300 7.57 14.08 -4.42
CA ARG A 300 8.82 14.00 -5.21
C ARG A 300 10.07 13.88 -4.33
N CYS A 301 10.15 14.66 -3.26
CA CYS A 301 11.25 14.58 -2.30
C CYS A 301 11.32 13.21 -1.62
N LEU A 302 10.18 12.69 -1.16
CA LEU A 302 10.11 11.37 -0.54
C LEU A 302 10.41 10.24 -1.53
N GLU A 303 9.96 10.34 -2.78
CA GLU A 303 10.29 9.38 -3.83
C GLU A 303 11.79 9.38 -4.17
N ALA A 304 12.41 10.56 -4.24
CA ALA A 304 13.86 10.67 -4.44
C ALA A 304 14.63 10.02 -3.28
N LEU A 305 14.22 10.24 -2.03
CA LEU A 305 14.81 9.60 -0.85
C LEU A 305 14.57 8.07 -0.84
N ALA A 306 13.40 7.62 -1.29
CA ALA A 306 13.06 6.20 -1.35
C ALA A 306 13.89 5.43 -2.38
N THR A 307 14.16 6.05 -3.53
CA THR A 307 14.89 5.42 -4.65
C THR A 307 16.40 5.64 -4.60
N TRP A 308 16.88 6.52 -3.72
CA TRP A 308 18.31 6.82 -3.60
C TRP A 308 19.16 5.62 -3.18
N GLY A 309 20.27 5.41 -3.90
CA GLY A 309 21.22 4.32 -3.67
C GLY A 309 20.66 2.93 -4.02
N LEU A 310 19.47 2.88 -4.63
CA LEU A 310 18.88 1.69 -5.21
C LEU A 310 19.02 1.82 -6.72
N ASP A 311 20.21 1.52 -7.25
CA ASP A 311 20.37 1.30 -8.68
C ASP A 311 19.36 0.22 -9.12
N ASP A 312 18.86 0.32 -10.36
CA ASP A 312 17.93 -0.59 -11.05
C ASP A 312 18.49 -2.03 -11.22
N ASN A 313 19.05 -2.60 -10.16
CA ASN A 313 19.49 -3.97 -10.12
C ASN A 313 18.27 -4.85 -9.82
N THR A 314 17.47 -5.04 -10.86
CA THR A 314 16.65 -6.25 -11.01
C THR A 314 17.61 -7.44 -10.97
N PRO A 315 17.43 -8.36 -10.00
CA PRO A 315 17.32 -9.73 -10.45
C PRO A 315 16.06 -10.38 -9.90
N ASP A 316 15.39 -11.04 -10.83
CA ASP A 316 14.58 -12.24 -10.77
C ASP A 316 14.89 -13.20 -9.58
N ALA A 317 14.63 -12.77 -8.36
CA ALA A 317 14.79 -13.56 -7.13
C ALA A 317 13.42 -13.96 -6.56
N ALA A 318 12.57 -14.53 -7.40
CA ALA A 318 11.40 -15.30 -6.98
C ALA A 318 11.17 -16.54 -7.84
N ALA A 319 12.24 -17.12 -8.42
CA ALA A 319 12.26 -18.51 -8.86
C ALA A 319 12.61 -19.47 -7.69
N GLY A 320 11.98 -19.26 -6.53
CA GLY A 320 11.92 -20.22 -5.44
C GLY A 320 10.73 -21.15 -5.62
N ALA A 321 10.65 -21.84 -6.76
CA ALA A 321 9.77 -22.99 -6.89
C ALA A 321 10.32 -24.10 -5.98
N PRO A 322 9.54 -24.70 -5.07
CA PRO A 322 9.95 -25.95 -4.47
C PRO A 322 10.09 -26.96 -5.60
N ARG A 323 11.34 -27.32 -5.93
CA ARG A 323 11.65 -28.49 -6.76
C ARG A 323 10.89 -29.67 -6.18
N GLY A 324 10.21 -30.39 -7.08
CA GLY A 324 9.47 -31.59 -6.73
C GLY A 324 10.34 -32.52 -5.92
N VAL A 325 9.80 -32.98 -4.80
CA VAL A 325 10.24 -34.21 -4.18
C VAL A 325 9.77 -35.33 -5.11
N GLU A 326 10.63 -35.69 -6.07
CA GLU A 326 10.64 -37.03 -6.66
C GLU A 326 11.09 -37.99 -5.55
N GLU A 327 10.13 -38.60 -4.87
CA GLU A 327 10.38 -39.79 -4.07
C GLU A 327 10.06 -41.01 -4.93
N ARG A 328 11.10 -41.56 -5.56
CA ARG A 328 11.10 -42.93 -6.08
C ARG A 328 12.05 -43.78 -5.23
N ALA A 329 11.55 -44.99 -4.94
CA ALA A 329 12.23 -46.20 -4.48
C ALA A 329 12.48 -46.35 -2.96
N ARG A 330 11.54 -46.98 -2.25
CA ARG A 330 11.53 -48.45 -2.02
C ARG A 330 10.14 -48.92 -1.59
#